data_AF-A0A0C1R2U4-F1
#
_entry.id   AF-A0A0C1R2U4-F1
#
_cell.length_a   1.000
_cell.length_b   1.000
_cell.length_c   1.000
_cell.angle_alpha   90.00
_cell.angle_beta   90.00
_cell.angle_gamma   90.00
#
_symmetry.space_group_name_H-M   'P 1'
#
loop_
_entity.id
_entity.type
_entity.pdbx_description
1 polymer ?
#
loop_
_entity_poly.entity_id
_entity_poly.type
_entity_poly.pdbx_seq_one_letter_code
_entity_poly.pdbx_strand_id
1 'polypeptide(L)'
;MGSFYGSIHIRSTQTEQITEIVKKLAAQEKLKFLISPCINGWISVYSSEKGQNPIVVSVLAKQFSGHLLNLILYHDDFFYYEYYRKHQLMDTYSSSPEYFGTISREEKLRLTGKPEVFTDLLAELPNNQTTIEHISELLKIPFLKDGEELSPRSLELLQRLQNLSKYPDMRELIDDKSFAAAIQFSSFAQLLNISNAATCYEYLQDGEDENIERREEFIHVPDLSIELAHKEREKAKIDEVFTQLNRSGLLLLTISRPTPKGQFLQEPISVPDPMDGFFIGWCGLWNQPLEIKHYTAPWNNEPKNIELPLEQNAYVMQVSPSGKFLTVGHVSESLQAAVFDLEKKQLLKMIPLSRATDIVQLSANEEILISRLRDEIILSSIKNSQDIAAIKVGHGSKIAIHPNGRYLVADERESKLAIVDLNTQKVIKVLSTAALDKKAWRASVERGEGVNAFHDSDIIVKMDFSPDGRWLFCAMAQGVRVFEWNEIFSSKTKLPLPVVASSSEVVTFGDPPNRMARTYDIAFDWQRNVLLSCGLEGKVKSLNLATGESKVLLELPGKLAVIQLKLSRDLATLCTHSMADMFERRQGSCIVQLWNYLALV
;
A
#
# COMPACT_ATOMS: atom_id res chain seq x y z
N MET A 1 7.95 -6.49 -5.26
CA MET A 1 8.07 -5.46 -6.31
C MET A 1 9.52 -5.49 -6.75
N GLY A 2 9.81 -5.57 -8.05
CA GLY A 2 11.20 -5.62 -8.51
C GLY A 2 11.91 -4.27 -8.34
N SER A 3 13.24 -4.30 -8.38
CA SER A 3 14.07 -3.10 -8.20
C SER A 3 14.08 -2.23 -9.46
N PHE A 4 14.16 -0.91 -9.28
CA PHE A 4 14.35 0.06 -10.34
C PHE A 4 15.60 0.88 -10.05
N TYR A 5 16.67 0.62 -10.80
CA TYR A 5 17.90 1.39 -10.72
C TYR A 5 18.13 2.15 -12.01
N GLY A 6 18.64 3.36 -11.87
CA GLY A 6 18.92 4.28 -12.97
C GLY A 6 19.95 5.28 -12.51
N SER A 7 21.14 5.20 -13.09
CA SER A 7 22.31 5.96 -12.65
C SER A 7 23.25 6.27 -13.81
N ILE A 8 23.82 7.47 -13.80
CA ILE A 8 24.77 7.92 -14.81
C ILE A 8 26.13 8.09 -14.15
N HIS A 9 27.14 7.37 -14.63
CA HIS A 9 28.49 7.36 -14.08
C HIS A 9 29.46 8.05 -15.04
N ILE A 10 30.13 9.08 -14.55
CA ILE A 10 31.04 9.94 -15.32
C ILE A 10 32.46 9.73 -14.80
N ARG A 11 33.39 9.32 -15.66
CA ARG A 11 34.80 9.14 -15.31
C ARG A 11 35.47 10.50 -15.20
N SER A 12 35.56 11.04 -13.99
CA SER A 12 36.15 12.36 -13.73
C SER A 12 36.44 12.54 -12.24
N THR A 13 37.35 13.45 -11.93
CA THR A 13 37.62 13.96 -10.57
C THR A 13 37.08 15.37 -10.35
N GLN A 14 36.49 15.99 -11.37
CA GLN A 14 36.05 17.38 -11.38
C GLN A 14 34.56 17.51 -10.96
N THR A 15 34.24 17.14 -9.72
CA THR A 15 32.85 17.14 -9.22
C THR A 15 32.16 18.49 -9.40
N GLU A 16 32.84 19.61 -9.11
CA GLU A 16 32.28 20.96 -9.26
C GLU A 16 31.82 21.27 -10.69
N GLN A 17 32.62 20.90 -11.70
CA GLN A 17 32.26 21.12 -13.10
C GLN A 17 31.01 20.32 -13.49
N ILE A 18 30.93 19.06 -13.05
CA ILE A 18 29.78 18.19 -13.29
C ILE A 18 28.54 18.76 -12.58
N THR A 19 28.68 19.24 -11.35
CA THR A 19 27.60 19.90 -10.62
C THR A 19 27.06 21.12 -11.35
N GLU A 20 27.90 21.97 -11.93
CA GLU A 20 27.44 23.13 -12.70
C GLU A 20 26.71 22.76 -14.01
N ILE A 21 27.15 21.68 -14.67
CA ILE A 21 26.44 21.13 -15.83
C ILE A 21 25.05 20.62 -15.40
N VAL A 22 25.00 19.82 -14.32
CA VAL A 22 23.75 19.23 -13.80
C VAL A 22 22.79 20.31 -13.30
N LYS A 23 23.26 21.39 -12.67
CA LYS A 23 22.43 22.54 -12.28
C LYS A 23 21.71 23.19 -13.46
N LYS A 24 22.40 23.39 -14.58
CA LYS A 24 21.79 23.92 -15.80
C LYS A 24 20.73 22.97 -16.34
N LEU A 25 21.03 21.68 -16.35
CA LEU A 25 20.10 20.64 -16.80
C LEU A 25 18.85 20.56 -15.89
N ALA A 26 19.03 20.60 -14.57
CA ALA A 26 17.94 20.64 -13.59
C ALA A 26 17.00 21.82 -13.81
N ALA A 27 17.54 23.01 -14.10
CA ALA A 27 16.72 24.18 -14.40
C ALA A 27 15.97 24.05 -15.74
N GLN A 28 16.59 23.46 -16.75
CA GLN A 28 16.01 23.29 -18.10
C GLN A 28 14.89 22.24 -18.12
N GLU A 29 15.14 21.07 -17.54
CA GLU A 29 14.24 19.92 -17.58
C GLU A 29 13.33 19.83 -16.35
N LYS A 30 13.49 20.74 -15.37
CA LYS A 30 12.79 20.73 -14.07
C LYS A 30 12.98 19.42 -13.29
N LEU A 31 14.13 18.77 -13.48
CA LEU A 31 14.49 17.54 -12.80
C LEU A 31 15.27 17.81 -11.51
N LYS A 32 15.23 16.84 -10.59
CA LYS A 32 16.07 16.82 -9.39
C LYS A 32 17.19 15.81 -9.56
N PHE A 33 18.31 16.04 -8.91
CA PHE A 33 19.49 15.18 -9.02
C PHE A 33 20.17 15.00 -7.67
N LEU A 34 20.81 13.83 -7.52
CA LEU A 34 21.86 13.61 -6.55
C LEU A 34 23.18 13.37 -7.30
N ILE A 35 24.26 13.96 -6.80
CA ILE A 35 25.59 13.83 -7.39
C ILE A 35 26.54 13.31 -6.31
N SER A 36 27.16 12.17 -6.54
CA SER A 36 28.14 11.60 -5.61
C SER A 36 29.47 12.39 -5.63
N PRO A 37 30.30 12.29 -4.58
CA PRO A 37 31.70 12.66 -4.74
C PRO A 37 32.39 11.74 -5.77
N CYS A 38 33.61 12.08 -6.15
CA CYS A 38 34.44 11.17 -6.93
C CYS A 38 34.83 9.95 -6.06
N ILE A 39 34.34 8.77 -6.45
CA ILE A 39 34.61 7.48 -5.80
C ILE A 39 35.26 6.58 -6.84
N ASN A 40 36.46 6.07 -6.56
CA ASN A 40 37.20 5.23 -7.49
C ASN A 40 37.43 5.86 -8.89
N GLY A 41 37.38 7.20 -8.99
CA GLY A 41 37.48 7.97 -10.24
C GLY A 41 36.16 8.12 -11.01
N TRP A 42 35.03 7.75 -10.41
CA TRP A 42 33.68 7.92 -10.94
C TRP A 42 32.89 8.96 -10.13
N ILE A 43 32.14 9.81 -10.83
CA ILE A 43 31.11 10.68 -10.26
C ILE A 43 29.76 10.15 -10.77
N SER A 44 28.90 9.74 -9.84
CA SER A 44 27.57 9.20 -10.13
C SER A 44 26.54 10.31 -10.06
N VAL A 45 25.65 10.38 -11.04
CA VAL A 45 24.53 11.32 -11.15
C VAL A 45 23.24 10.50 -11.20
N TYR A 46 22.36 10.74 -10.24
CA TYR A 46 21.06 10.09 -10.13
C TYR A 46 19.99 11.15 -10.39
N SER A 47 19.29 11.05 -11.52
CA SER A 47 18.16 11.92 -11.82
C SER A 47 16.87 11.38 -11.20
N SER A 48 15.97 12.28 -10.80
CA SER A 48 14.58 11.95 -10.50
C SER A 48 13.89 11.30 -11.69
N GLU A 49 12.74 10.68 -11.47
CA GLU A 49 12.06 9.82 -12.45
C GLU A 49 12.80 8.49 -12.68
N LYS A 50 13.34 7.92 -11.60
CA LYS A 50 14.02 6.62 -11.56
C LYS A 50 15.28 6.54 -12.42
N GLY A 51 15.85 7.67 -12.84
CA GLY A 51 17.07 7.73 -13.64
C GLY A 51 16.94 7.21 -15.07
N GLN A 52 15.71 7.05 -15.59
CA GLN A 52 15.45 6.40 -16.89
C GLN A 52 15.17 7.39 -18.03
N ASN A 53 15.31 8.70 -17.79
CA ASN A 53 15.07 9.71 -18.79
C ASN A 53 16.25 9.78 -19.80
N PRO A 54 16.06 9.38 -21.07
CA PRO A 54 17.15 9.31 -22.06
C PRO A 54 17.69 10.69 -22.46
N ILE A 55 16.94 11.76 -22.20
CA ILE A 55 17.38 13.12 -22.51
C ILE A 55 18.59 13.49 -21.63
N VAL A 56 18.53 13.14 -20.34
CA VAL A 56 19.55 13.50 -19.34
C VAL A 56 20.94 13.03 -19.76
N VAL A 57 21.08 11.74 -20.06
CA VAL A 57 22.37 11.14 -20.46
C VAL A 57 22.89 11.78 -21.75
N SER A 58 22.01 12.02 -22.73
CA SER A 58 22.41 12.60 -24.02
C SER A 58 22.92 14.04 -23.88
N VAL A 59 22.32 14.85 -22.98
CA VAL A 59 22.74 16.23 -22.73
C VAL A 59 24.07 16.25 -21.96
N LEU A 60 24.22 15.39 -20.94
CA LEU A 60 25.49 15.26 -20.22
C LEU A 60 26.62 14.83 -21.16
N ALA A 61 26.39 13.84 -22.03
CA ALA A 61 27.37 13.38 -23.00
C ALA A 61 27.76 14.45 -24.02
N LYS A 62 26.88 15.41 -24.36
CA LYS A 62 27.23 16.56 -25.22
C LYS A 62 28.11 17.60 -24.53
N GLN A 63 28.05 17.69 -23.19
CA GLN A 63 28.82 18.65 -22.41
C GLN A 63 30.10 18.07 -21.81
N PHE A 64 30.27 16.75 -21.85
CA PHE A 64 31.42 16.04 -21.30
C PHE A 64 32.06 15.10 -22.32
N SER A 65 33.36 15.29 -22.58
CA SER A 65 34.09 14.54 -23.61
C SER A 65 34.68 13.20 -23.14
N GLY A 66 34.72 12.95 -21.83
CA GLY A 66 35.31 11.73 -21.25
C GLY A 66 34.39 10.51 -21.34
N HIS A 67 34.62 9.52 -20.48
CA HIS A 67 33.81 8.30 -20.41
C HIS A 67 32.55 8.54 -19.58
N LEU A 68 31.40 8.18 -20.15
CA LEU A 68 30.10 8.29 -19.48
C LEU A 68 29.30 7.01 -19.71
N LEU A 69 28.76 6.44 -18.64
CA LEU A 69 27.93 5.24 -18.64
C LEU A 69 26.57 5.53 -18.02
N ASN A 70 25.49 5.20 -18.71
CA ASN A 70 24.16 5.16 -18.12
C ASN A 70 23.78 3.70 -17.87
N LEU A 71 23.48 3.34 -16.62
CA LEU A 71 23.13 1.98 -16.21
C LEU A 71 21.68 1.96 -15.73
N ILE A 72 20.89 1.03 -16.24
CA ILE A 72 19.47 0.88 -15.90
C ILE A 72 19.19 -0.58 -15.55
N LEU A 73 18.53 -0.80 -14.41
CA LEU A 73 17.91 -2.08 -14.03
C LEU A 73 16.41 -1.88 -13.85
N TYR A 74 15.61 -2.73 -14.48
CA TYR A 74 14.15 -2.66 -14.44
C TYR A 74 13.56 -3.98 -13.95
N HIS A 75 12.87 -3.92 -12.81
CA HIS A 75 12.26 -5.05 -12.08
C HIS A 75 13.18 -6.24 -11.78
N ASP A 76 14.49 -6.03 -11.68
CA ASP A 76 15.49 -7.11 -11.59
C ASP A 76 15.55 -8.06 -12.81
N ASP A 77 14.70 -7.82 -13.82
CA ASP A 77 14.49 -8.68 -14.99
C ASP A 77 15.25 -8.16 -16.22
N PHE A 78 15.55 -6.86 -16.26
CA PHE A 78 16.06 -6.18 -17.45
C PHE A 78 17.22 -5.26 -17.09
N PHE A 79 18.40 -5.55 -17.64
CA PHE A 79 19.60 -4.73 -17.52
C PHE A 79 19.91 -4.07 -18.86
N TYR A 80 20.14 -2.76 -18.83
CA TYR A 80 20.46 -1.95 -19.99
C TYR A 80 21.60 -0.99 -19.69
N TYR A 81 22.45 -0.71 -20.68
CA TYR A 81 23.38 0.42 -20.61
C TYR A 81 23.52 1.18 -21.92
N GLU A 82 23.92 2.44 -21.78
CA GLU A 82 24.48 3.26 -22.86
C GLU A 82 25.87 3.76 -22.48
N TYR A 83 26.80 3.68 -23.42
CA TYR A 83 28.17 4.13 -23.22
C TYR A 83 28.52 5.25 -24.20
N TYR A 84 28.95 6.38 -23.66
CA TYR A 84 29.34 7.56 -24.42
C TYR A 84 30.82 7.88 -24.22
N ARG A 85 31.44 8.39 -25.28
CA ARG A 85 32.81 8.91 -25.26
C ARG A 85 33.01 9.96 -26.34
N LYS A 86 33.78 11.01 -26.08
CA LYS A 86 34.02 12.12 -27.04
C LYS A 86 32.72 12.67 -27.65
N HIS A 87 31.68 12.78 -26.83
CA HIS A 87 30.33 13.24 -27.20
C HIS A 87 29.56 12.33 -28.18
N GLN A 88 30.00 11.09 -28.37
CA GLN A 88 29.35 10.11 -29.24
C GLN A 88 28.86 8.91 -28.44
N LEU A 89 27.69 8.39 -28.80
CA LEU A 89 27.21 7.10 -28.31
C LEU A 89 28.07 6.01 -28.97
N MET A 90 28.91 5.36 -28.16
CA MET A 90 29.83 4.33 -28.63
C MET A 90 29.16 2.96 -28.69
N ASP A 91 28.30 2.66 -27.71
CA ASP A 91 27.65 1.36 -27.60
C ASP A 91 26.35 1.40 -26.79
N THR A 92 25.51 0.39 -27.00
CA THR A 92 24.27 0.16 -26.24
C THR A 92 24.10 -1.34 -26.01
N TYR A 93 23.61 -1.70 -24.84
CA TYR A 93 23.36 -3.08 -24.47
C TYR A 93 22.00 -3.24 -23.82
N SER A 94 21.36 -4.37 -24.10
CA SER A 94 20.16 -4.82 -23.40
C SER A 94 20.24 -6.31 -23.15
N SER A 95 20.09 -6.74 -21.90
CA SER A 95 20.05 -8.17 -21.54
C SER A 95 18.84 -8.89 -22.14
N SER A 96 17.74 -8.16 -22.37
CA SER A 96 16.53 -8.65 -23.04
C SER A 96 16.00 -7.63 -24.06
N PRO A 97 16.57 -7.58 -25.29
CA PRO A 97 16.23 -6.56 -26.30
C PRO A 97 14.76 -6.52 -26.72
N GLU A 98 14.00 -7.59 -26.48
CA GLU A 98 12.57 -7.69 -26.81
C GLU A 98 11.65 -7.44 -25.60
N TYR A 99 12.18 -7.00 -24.46
CA TYR A 99 11.42 -6.84 -23.21
C TYR A 99 10.20 -5.92 -23.39
N PHE A 100 10.35 -4.81 -24.12
CA PHE A 100 9.26 -3.85 -24.39
C PHE A 100 8.52 -4.11 -25.70
N GLY A 101 8.73 -5.26 -26.33
CA GLY A 101 8.08 -5.65 -27.58
C GLY A 101 9.05 -6.13 -28.65
N THR A 102 8.50 -6.59 -29.77
CA THR A 102 9.28 -7.09 -30.90
C THR A 102 10.06 -5.96 -31.58
N ILE A 103 11.35 -6.17 -31.78
CA ILE A 103 12.25 -5.24 -32.48
C ILE A 103 12.90 -5.89 -33.71
N SER A 104 13.41 -5.07 -34.62
CA SER A 104 14.07 -5.54 -35.84
C SER A 104 15.34 -6.33 -35.53
N ARG A 105 15.78 -7.19 -36.46
CA ARG A 105 17.05 -7.92 -36.32
C ARG A 105 18.25 -7.00 -36.17
N GLU A 106 18.26 -5.87 -36.89
CA GLU A 106 19.30 -4.86 -36.82
C GLU A 106 19.38 -4.24 -35.41
N GLU A 107 18.22 -3.90 -34.83
CA GLU A 107 18.16 -3.34 -33.48
C GLU A 107 18.60 -4.35 -32.42
N LYS A 108 18.25 -5.64 -32.58
CA LYS A 108 18.76 -6.70 -31.70
C LYS A 108 20.28 -6.79 -31.73
N LEU A 109 20.87 -6.71 -32.93
CA LEU A 109 22.33 -6.73 -33.12
C LEU A 109 22.99 -5.47 -32.55
N ARG A 110 22.31 -4.32 -32.60
CA ARG A 110 22.80 -3.08 -31.98
C ARG A 110 22.85 -3.19 -30.46
N LEU A 111 21.92 -3.95 -29.85
CA LEU A 111 21.75 -4.10 -28.41
C LEU A 111 22.53 -5.27 -27.79
N THR A 112 23.40 -5.97 -28.54
CA THR A 112 24.21 -7.07 -27.98
C THR A 112 25.38 -6.60 -27.14
N GLY A 113 25.71 -5.30 -27.19
CA GLY A 113 26.92 -4.75 -26.59
C GLY A 113 28.19 -5.16 -27.34
N LYS A 114 29.23 -4.33 -27.24
CA LYS A 114 30.52 -4.47 -27.92
C LYS A 114 31.65 -4.27 -26.92
N PRO A 115 32.09 -5.33 -26.22
CA PRO A 115 33.09 -5.26 -25.16
C PRO A 115 34.35 -4.46 -25.54
N GLU A 116 34.79 -4.54 -26.79
CA GLU A 116 35.98 -3.87 -27.32
C GLU A 116 35.97 -2.34 -27.17
N VAL A 117 34.80 -1.71 -27.10
CA VAL A 117 34.67 -0.24 -26.92
C VAL A 117 35.19 0.24 -25.57
N PHE A 118 35.34 -0.66 -24.59
CA PHE A 118 35.81 -0.36 -23.24
C PHE A 118 37.33 -0.39 -23.10
N THR A 119 38.09 -0.75 -24.15
CA THR A 119 39.56 -0.89 -24.10
C THR A 119 40.25 0.32 -23.44
N ASP A 120 39.91 1.52 -23.91
CA ASP A 120 40.53 2.74 -23.39
C ASP A 120 40.06 3.06 -21.96
N LEU A 121 38.81 2.74 -21.62
CA LEU A 121 38.31 2.93 -20.26
C LEU A 121 39.06 2.01 -19.28
N LEU A 122 39.25 0.73 -19.65
CA LEU A 122 39.94 -0.25 -18.82
C LEU A 122 41.40 0.14 -18.56
N ALA A 123 42.05 0.80 -19.53
CA ALA A 123 43.41 1.33 -19.36
C ALA A 123 43.50 2.48 -18.35
N GLU A 124 42.38 3.16 -18.06
CA GLU A 124 42.28 4.28 -17.10
C GLU A 124 41.79 3.84 -15.71
N LEU A 125 41.38 2.58 -15.53
CA LEU A 125 40.92 2.06 -14.25
C LEU A 125 42.10 1.80 -13.30
N PRO A 126 41.97 2.08 -12.00
CA PRO A 126 43.06 1.93 -11.04
C PRO A 126 43.45 0.47 -10.76
N ASN A 127 42.66 -0.52 -11.21
CA ASN A 127 42.91 -1.94 -11.02
C ASN A 127 42.85 -2.68 -12.37
N ASN A 128 44.01 -2.98 -12.96
CA ASN A 128 44.16 -3.58 -14.30
C ASN A 128 43.78 -5.08 -14.37
N GLN A 129 42.94 -5.58 -13.47
CA GLN A 129 42.54 -6.99 -13.45
C GLN A 129 41.33 -7.29 -14.35
N THR A 130 40.53 -6.28 -14.69
CA THR A 130 39.41 -6.42 -15.63
C THR A 130 39.93 -6.42 -17.07
N THR A 131 39.57 -7.45 -17.84
CA THR A 131 39.89 -7.54 -19.27
C THR A 131 38.63 -7.45 -20.12
N ILE A 132 38.79 -7.29 -21.44
CA ILE A 132 37.68 -7.27 -22.40
C ILE A 132 36.94 -8.62 -22.40
N GLU A 133 37.65 -9.71 -22.14
CA GLU A 133 37.09 -11.06 -22.04
C GLU A 133 36.10 -11.17 -20.87
N HIS A 134 36.41 -10.60 -19.70
CA HIS A 134 35.48 -10.59 -18.56
C HIS A 134 34.18 -9.85 -18.90
N ILE A 135 34.26 -8.69 -19.57
CA ILE A 135 33.06 -7.95 -20.01
C ILE A 135 32.29 -8.77 -21.06
N SER A 136 33.00 -9.33 -22.04
CA SER A 136 32.42 -10.18 -23.09
C SER A 136 31.67 -11.39 -22.52
N GLU A 137 32.25 -12.10 -21.56
CA GLU A 137 31.61 -13.22 -20.89
C GLU A 137 30.34 -12.79 -20.16
N LEU A 138 30.41 -11.66 -19.44
CA LEU A 138 29.27 -11.13 -18.72
C LEU A 138 28.12 -10.74 -19.65
N LEU A 139 28.39 -10.06 -20.77
CA LEU A 139 27.34 -9.62 -21.71
C LEU A 139 26.73 -10.77 -22.52
N LYS A 140 27.44 -11.90 -22.65
CA LYS A 140 26.99 -13.10 -23.35
C LYS A 140 25.98 -13.94 -22.58
N ILE A 141 25.83 -13.73 -21.26
CA ILE A 141 24.90 -14.51 -20.43
C ILE A 141 23.48 -14.36 -21.03
N PRO A 142 22.94 -15.40 -21.70
CA PRO A 142 21.68 -15.26 -22.41
C PRO A 142 20.56 -15.18 -21.40
N PHE A 143 19.64 -14.25 -21.60
CA PHE A 143 18.34 -14.34 -20.98
C PHE A 143 17.66 -15.62 -21.52
N LEU A 144 17.38 -16.58 -20.64
CA LEU A 144 16.67 -17.81 -21.00
C LEU A 144 15.26 -17.43 -21.47
N LYS A 145 15.01 -17.55 -22.78
CA LYS A 145 13.73 -17.22 -23.41
C LYS A 145 12.54 -18.09 -22.97
N ASP A 146 12.78 -19.16 -22.23
CA ASP A 146 11.74 -20.11 -21.80
C ASP A 146 11.06 -19.62 -20.51
N GLY A 147 10.35 -18.49 -20.62
CA GLY A 147 9.51 -17.91 -19.57
C GLY A 147 8.02 -18.27 -19.68
N GLU A 148 7.62 -19.15 -20.60
CA GLU A 148 6.19 -19.49 -20.81
C GLU A 148 5.67 -20.62 -19.91
N GLU A 149 6.53 -21.31 -19.17
CA GLU A 149 6.09 -22.13 -18.05
C GLU A 149 6.78 -21.59 -16.80
N LEU A 150 6.02 -21.11 -15.81
CA LEU A 150 6.48 -21.15 -14.43
C LEU A 150 7.06 -22.54 -14.25
N SER A 151 8.39 -22.66 -14.17
CA SER A 151 9.01 -23.98 -14.15
C SER A 151 8.30 -24.81 -13.07
N PRO A 152 8.12 -26.14 -13.24
CA PRO A 152 7.54 -26.98 -12.20
C PRO A 152 8.13 -26.70 -10.81
N ARG A 153 9.40 -26.27 -10.78
CA ARG A 153 10.14 -25.82 -9.60
C ARG A 153 9.66 -24.48 -9.01
N SER A 154 9.21 -23.51 -9.81
CA SER A 154 8.64 -22.22 -9.36
C SER A 154 7.21 -22.40 -8.82
N LEU A 155 6.41 -23.25 -9.46
CA LEU A 155 5.10 -23.70 -8.95
C LEU A 155 5.26 -24.49 -7.66
N GLU A 156 6.26 -25.36 -7.60
CA GLU A 156 6.66 -26.07 -6.38
C GLU A 156 7.18 -25.09 -5.31
N LEU A 157 7.90 -24.03 -5.67
CA LEU A 157 8.37 -23.01 -4.72
C LEU A 157 7.21 -22.21 -4.15
N LEU A 158 6.23 -21.82 -4.96
CA LEU A 158 4.99 -21.19 -4.48
C LEU A 158 4.18 -22.14 -3.59
N GLN A 159 4.10 -23.43 -3.92
CA GLN A 159 3.48 -24.45 -3.07
C GLN A 159 4.28 -24.73 -1.78
N ARG A 160 5.61 -24.63 -1.82
CA ARG A 160 6.50 -24.77 -0.64
C ARG A 160 6.46 -23.53 0.25
N LEU A 161 6.38 -22.33 -0.33
CA LEU A 161 6.15 -21.07 0.37
C LEU A 161 4.75 -21.00 0.99
N GLN A 162 3.76 -21.67 0.41
CA GLN A 162 2.45 -21.88 1.05
C GLN A 162 2.51 -22.90 2.21
N ASN A 163 3.60 -23.67 2.33
CA ASN A 163 3.83 -24.70 3.36
C ASN A 163 5.01 -24.35 4.30
N LEU A 164 5.24 -23.06 4.57
CA LEU A 164 6.40 -22.46 5.29
C LEU A 164 6.74 -23.01 6.69
N SER A 165 6.05 -24.04 7.21
CA SER A 165 6.25 -24.56 8.57
C SER A 165 7.44 -25.51 8.77
N LYS A 166 8.28 -25.79 7.76
CA LYS A 166 9.28 -26.89 7.83
C LYS A 166 10.74 -26.59 7.51
N TYR A 167 11.11 -25.40 7.04
CA TYR A 167 12.51 -25.16 6.61
C TYR A 167 13.03 -23.80 7.08
N PRO A 168 13.98 -23.76 8.05
CA PRO A 168 14.56 -22.52 8.55
C PRO A 168 15.66 -21.92 7.67
N ASP A 169 16.07 -22.57 6.57
CA ASP A 169 17.15 -22.08 5.71
C ASP A 169 16.63 -21.67 4.32
N MET A 170 16.13 -20.44 4.22
CA MET A 170 15.61 -19.85 2.98
C MET A 170 16.72 -19.50 1.95
N ARG A 171 18.00 -19.58 2.32
CA ARG A 171 19.11 -19.14 1.48
C ARG A 171 19.44 -20.10 0.32
N GLU A 172 19.10 -21.38 0.44
CA GLU A 172 19.34 -22.38 -0.63
C GLU A 172 18.22 -22.46 -1.68
N LEU A 173 17.08 -21.79 -1.47
CA LEU A 173 15.90 -21.88 -2.35
C LEU A 173 15.84 -20.80 -3.44
N ILE A 174 16.73 -19.82 -3.42
CA ILE A 174 16.84 -18.81 -4.47
C ILE A 174 17.82 -19.35 -5.51
N ASP A 175 17.39 -20.31 -6.32
CA ASP A 175 18.10 -20.68 -7.56
C ASP A 175 17.76 -19.66 -8.66
N ASP A 176 18.21 -18.44 -8.38
CA ASP A 176 18.79 -17.33 -9.14
C ASP A 176 18.52 -17.10 -10.65
N LYS A 177 17.45 -17.65 -11.23
CA LYS A 177 17.07 -17.30 -12.61
C LYS A 177 16.27 -16.00 -12.72
N SER A 178 15.44 -15.70 -11.72
CA SER A 178 14.59 -14.50 -11.70
C SER A 178 15.36 -13.20 -11.42
N PHE A 179 16.64 -13.28 -11.07
CA PHE A 179 17.49 -12.12 -10.75
C PHE A 179 18.72 -12.05 -11.66
N ALA A 180 18.73 -12.79 -12.77
CA ALA A 180 19.88 -12.87 -13.67
C ALA A 180 20.32 -11.48 -14.16
N ALA A 181 19.38 -10.58 -14.47
CA ALA A 181 19.72 -9.22 -14.89
C ALA A 181 20.26 -8.37 -13.73
N ALA A 182 19.73 -8.52 -12.50
CA ALA A 182 20.27 -7.84 -11.33
C ALA A 182 21.71 -8.27 -11.01
N ILE A 183 22.03 -9.56 -11.14
CA ILE A 183 23.39 -10.10 -10.98
C ILE A 183 24.30 -9.58 -12.09
N GLN A 184 23.82 -9.59 -13.33
CA GLN A 184 24.57 -9.12 -14.47
C GLN A 184 24.89 -7.62 -14.35
N PHE A 185 23.90 -6.81 -13.96
CA PHE A 185 24.04 -5.39 -13.66
C PHE A 185 25.10 -5.15 -12.58
N SER A 186 24.99 -5.85 -11.45
CA SER A 186 25.91 -5.67 -10.31
C SER A 186 27.34 -6.09 -10.66
N SER A 187 27.49 -7.23 -11.35
CA SER A 187 28.80 -7.70 -11.84
C SER A 187 29.40 -6.73 -12.85
N PHE A 188 28.59 -6.12 -13.73
CA PHE A 188 29.06 -5.16 -14.73
C PHE A 188 29.61 -3.90 -14.05
N ALA A 189 28.86 -3.35 -13.09
CA ALA A 189 29.31 -2.22 -12.29
C ALA A 189 30.60 -2.54 -11.53
N GLN A 190 30.70 -3.74 -10.94
CA GLN A 190 31.88 -4.19 -10.22
C GLN A 190 33.13 -4.31 -11.12
N LEU A 191 33.00 -4.87 -12.33
CA LEU A 191 34.10 -4.98 -13.29
C LEU A 191 34.69 -3.61 -13.66
N LEU A 192 33.86 -2.56 -13.64
CA LEU A 192 34.26 -1.18 -13.94
C LEU A 192 34.60 -0.36 -12.68
N ASN A 193 34.62 -1.01 -11.51
CA ASN A 193 34.87 -0.40 -10.21
C ASN A 193 33.94 0.80 -9.90
N ILE A 194 32.67 0.68 -10.31
CA ILE A 194 31.64 1.68 -10.08
C ILE A 194 30.94 1.39 -8.75
N SER A 195 31.20 2.22 -7.73
CA SER A 195 30.45 2.21 -6.47
C SER A 195 29.05 2.81 -6.67
N ASN A 196 28.11 2.41 -5.81
CA ASN A 196 26.75 2.98 -5.75
C ASN A 196 25.94 2.86 -7.06
N ALA A 197 26.19 1.84 -7.90
CA ALA A 197 25.43 1.64 -9.13
C ALA A 197 23.99 1.18 -8.86
N ALA A 198 23.79 0.27 -7.90
CA ALA A 198 22.52 -0.39 -7.59
C ALA A 198 21.57 0.47 -6.74
N THR A 199 21.27 1.67 -7.21
CA THR A 199 20.30 2.58 -6.58
C THR A 199 19.73 3.56 -7.62
N CYS A 200 18.82 4.43 -7.21
CA CYS A 200 18.37 5.58 -7.99
C CYS A 200 18.02 6.74 -7.06
N TYR A 201 17.67 7.89 -7.65
CA TYR A 201 17.34 9.09 -6.89
C TYR A 201 16.27 8.84 -5.83
N GLU A 202 15.18 8.16 -6.17
CA GLU A 202 14.04 7.91 -5.27
C GLU A 202 14.46 7.07 -4.08
N TYR A 203 15.23 5.99 -4.30
CA TYR A 203 15.67 5.10 -3.23
C TYR A 203 16.58 5.85 -2.24
N LEU A 204 17.45 6.72 -2.76
CA LEU A 204 18.33 7.56 -1.97
C LEU A 204 17.59 8.66 -1.20
N GLN A 205 16.49 9.18 -1.74
CA GLN A 205 15.62 10.15 -1.07
C GLN A 205 14.76 9.50 0.00
N ASP A 206 14.30 8.28 -0.26
CA ASP A 206 13.56 7.50 0.71
C ASP A 206 14.46 7.11 1.88
N GLY A 207 15.79 7.06 1.71
CA GLY A 207 16.76 6.69 2.74
C GLY A 207 17.05 5.19 2.76
N GLU A 208 16.95 4.55 1.59
CA GLU A 208 17.49 3.20 1.32
C GLU A 208 18.99 3.34 1.00
N ASP A 209 19.78 3.76 2.00
CA ASP A 209 21.16 4.20 1.83
C ASP A 209 22.22 3.40 2.62
N GLU A 210 21.83 2.28 3.25
CA GLU A 210 22.68 1.49 4.15
C GLU A 210 23.99 1.00 3.51
N ASN A 211 24.04 0.87 2.17
CA ASN A 211 25.21 0.43 1.41
C ASN A 211 25.75 1.49 0.44
N ILE A 212 25.40 2.76 0.64
CA ILE A 212 25.82 3.85 -0.26
C ILE A 212 27.08 4.50 0.28
N GLU A 213 28.19 4.25 -0.40
CA GLU A 213 29.50 4.78 -0.06
C GLU A 213 29.51 6.32 -0.13
N ARG A 214 29.93 6.96 0.97
CA ARG A 214 30.07 8.43 1.12
C ARG A 214 28.78 9.20 0.82
N ARG A 215 27.64 8.65 1.23
CA ARG A 215 26.29 9.20 1.01
C ARG A 215 26.14 10.64 1.51
N GLU A 216 26.78 10.96 2.63
CA GLU A 216 26.77 12.26 3.31
C GLU A 216 27.44 13.38 2.51
N GLU A 217 28.28 13.02 1.53
CA GLU A 217 28.96 13.98 0.65
C GLU A 217 28.17 14.24 -0.66
N PHE A 218 27.01 13.61 -0.84
CA PHE A 218 26.23 13.78 -2.06
C PHE A 218 25.63 15.19 -2.13
N ILE A 219 25.68 15.79 -3.32
CA ILE A 219 25.11 17.11 -3.60
C ILE A 219 23.72 16.92 -4.20
N HIS A 220 22.71 17.55 -3.60
CA HIS A 220 21.37 17.60 -4.16
C HIS A 220 21.19 18.83 -5.05
N VAL A 221 20.61 18.65 -6.24
CA VAL A 221 20.41 19.73 -7.22
C VAL A 221 18.96 19.71 -7.74
N PRO A 222 18.17 20.79 -7.61
CA PRO A 222 18.47 22.02 -6.87
C PRO A 222 18.63 21.75 -5.37
N ASP A 223 19.15 22.68 -4.58
CA ASP A 223 19.36 22.47 -3.14
C ASP A 223 18.07 22.04 -2.42
N LEU A 224 18.12 20.88 -1.75
CA LEU A 224 17.02 20.26 -1.03
C LEU A 224 16.63 21.04 0.23
N SER A 225 17.52 21.89 0.76
CA SER A 225 17.31 22.64 2.00
C SER A 225 16.05 23.50 1.96
N ILE A 226 15.73 24.08 0.80
CA ILE A 226 14.53 24.92 0.60
C ILE A 226 13.26 24.07 0.68
N GLU A 227 13.26 22.89 0.05
CA GLU A 227 12.12 21.96 0.08
C GLU A 227 11.92 21.38 1.49
N LEU A 228 13.00 20.97 2.16
CA LEU A 228 12.94 20.49 3.54
C LEU A 228 12.43 21.57 4.50
N ALA A 229 12.94 22.80 4.39
CA ALA A 229 12.46 23.91 5.19
C ALA A 229 10.98 24.24 4.91
N HIS A 230 10.51 24.05 3.67
CA HIS A 230 9.09 24.16 3.35
C HIS A 230 8.27 23.06 4.02
N LYS A 231 8.69 21.79 3.88
CA LYS A 231 8.04 20.63 4.52
C LYS A 231 8.00 20.78 6.05
N GLU A 232 9.09 21.23 6.67
CA GLU A 232 9.15 21.50 8.11
C GLU A 232 8.18 22.60 8.54
N ARG A 233 8.07 23.68 7.77
CA ARG A 233 7.07 24.75 8.05
C ARG A 233 5.64 24.26 7.89
N GLU A 234 5.35 23.44 6.88
CA GLU A 234 4.01 22.85 6.70
C GLU A 234 3.68 21.88 7.82
N LYS A 235 4.62 21.02 8.20
CA LYS A 235 4.48 20.14 9.35
C LYS A 235 4.25 20.93 10.64
N ALA A 236 5.02 21.98 10.89
CA ALA A 236 4.84 22.83 12.06
C ALA A 236 3.45 23.50 12.10
N LYS A 237 2.92 23.94 10.95
CA LYS A 237 1.54 24.46 10.86
C LYS A 237 0.51 23.38 11.19
N ILE A 238 0.69 22.17 10.68
CA ILE A 238 -0.19 21.03 10.96
C ILE A 238 -0.16 20.70 12.46
N ASP A 239 1.03 20.63 13.06
CA ASP A 239 1.24 20.36 14.50
C ASP A 239 0.63 21.48 15.37
N GLU A 240 0.71 22.74 14.94
CA GLU A 240 0.06 23.86 15.61
C GLU A 240 -1.46 23.72 15.59
N VAL A 241 -2.05 23.37 14.44
CA VAL A 241 -3.51 23.13 14.34
C VAL A 241 -3.93 21.97 15.23
N PHE A 242 -3.19 20.86 15.25
CA PHE A 242 -3.49 19.75 16.17
C PHE A 242 -3.40 20.18 17.64
N THR A 243 -2.40 20.99 18.00
CA THR A 243 -2.27 21.54 19.34
C THR A 243 -3.47 22.42 19.71
N GLN A 244 -3.95 23.25 18.77
CA GLN A 244 -5.15 24.08 18.97
C GLN A 244 -6.41 23.23 19.16
N LEU A 245 -6.61 22.21 18.31
CA LEU A 245 -7.75 21.28 18.39
C LEU A 245 -7.75 20.48 19.71
N ASN A 246 -6.57 20.12 20.21
CA ASN A 246 -6.42 19.46 21.51
C ASN A 246 -6.80 20.41 22.65
N ARG A 247 -6.29 21.66 22.62
CA ARG A 247 -6.63 22.68 23.62
C ARG A 247 -8.11 23.03 23.64
N SER A 248 -8.79 22.99 22.49
CA SER A 248 -10.24 23.25 22.41
C SER A 248 -11.10 22.05 22.81
N GLY A 249 -10.50 20.89 23.11
CA GLY A 249 -11.21 19.66 23.46
C GLY A 249 -11.95 19.01 22.29
N LEU A 250 -11.61 19.37 21.04
CA LEU A 250 -12.14 18.72 19.83
C LEU A 250 -11.35 17.45 19.50
N LEU A 251 -10.03 17.55 19.52
CA LEU A 251 -9.13 16.40 19.49
C LEU A 251 -8.86 15.98 20.95
N LEU A 252 -9.11 14.71 21.26
CA LEU A 252 -8.98 14.18 22.62
C LEU A 252 -7.63 13.50 22.83
N LEU A 253 -7.17 12.77 21.80
CA LEU A 253 -5.91 12.01 21.85
C LEU A 253 -5.39 11.75 20.43
N THR A 254 -4.06 11.75 20.27
CA THR A 254 -3.37 11.25 19.08
C THR A 254 -2.39 10.18 19.50
N ILE A 255 -2.45 9.03 18.82
CA ILE A 255 -1.62 7.86 19.07
C ILE A 255 -0.92 7.53 17.76
N SER A 256 0.40 7.48 17.77
CA SER A 256 1.20 7.08 16.62
C SER A 256 2.22 6.05 17.06
N ARG A 257 2.40 4.99 16.28
CA ARG A 257 3.51 4.06 16.47
C ARG A 257 4.45 4.15 15.28
N PRO A 258 5.70 4.60 15.48
CA PRO A 258 6.65 4.66 14.39
C PRO A 258 6.91 3.23 13.90
N THR A 259 6.90 3.05 12.59
CA THR A 259 7.30 1.76 11.99
C THR A 259 8.82 1.68 12.04
N PRO A 260 9.40 0.65 12.68
CA PRO A 260 10.84 0.47 12.65
C PRO A 260 11.36 0.35 11.22
N LYS A 261 12.55 0.89 10.93
CA LYS A 261 13.17 0.78 9.59
C LYS A 261 13.24 -0.69 9.17
N GLY A 262 12.90 -0.96 7.90
CA GLY A 262 12.91 -2.30 7.32
C GLY A 262 11.77 -3.22 7.76
N GLN A 263 10.84 -2.76 8.60
CA GLN A 263 9.64 -3.52 8.96
C GLN A 263 8.43 -3.05 8.15
N PHE A 264 7.47 -3.95 7.99
CA PHE A 264 6.18 -3.59 7.42
C PHE A 264 5.45 -2.59 8.30
N LEU A 265 4.65 -1.74 7.65
CA LEU A 265 3.80 -0.77 8.32
C LEU A 265 2.98 -1.45 9.42
N GLN A 266 3.05 -0.89 10.62
CA GLN A 266 2.15 -1.32 11.69
C GLN A 266 0.79 -0.66 11.49
N GLU A 267 -0.24 -1.48 11.30
CA GLU A 267 -1.61 -1.03 11.13
C GLU A 267 -2.34 -1.06 12.48
N PRO A 268 -3.04 0.02 12.84
CA PRO A 268 -3.86 0.02 14.04
C PRO A 268 -5.13 -0.80 13.80
N ILE A 269 -5.48 -1.59 14.80
CA ILE A 269 -6.77 -2.27 14.89
C ILE A 269 -7.50 -1.68 16.09
N SER A 270 -8.74 -1.24 15.89
CA SER A 270 -9.54 -0.67 16.97
C SER A 270 -10.97 -1.14 16.94
N VAL A 271 -11.55 -1.23 18.14
CA VAL A 271 -12.96 -1.56 18.35
C VAL A 271 -13.50 -0.70 19.48
N PRO A 272 -14.76 -0.25 19.40
CA PRO A 272 -15.39 0.47 20.50
C PRO A 272 -15.57 -0.45 21.70
N ASP A 273 -15.27 0.06 22.89
CA ASP A 273 -15.61 -0.61 24.14
C ASP A 273 -17.15 -0.64 24.30
N PRO A 274 -17.72 -1.76 24.76
CA PRO A 274 -19.08 -1.85 25.25
C PRO A 274 -19.56 -0.73 26.17
N MET A 275 -18.70 -0.21 27.05
CA MET A 275 -19.03 0.83 28.03
C MET A 275 -18.65 2.21 27.52
N ASP A 276 -17.34 2.50 27.41
CA ASP A 276 -16.82 3.79 26.98
C ASP A 276 -15.45 3.68 26.32
N GLY A 277 -15.23 4.47 25.26
CA GLY A 277 -13.95 4.53 24.55
C GLY A 277 -13.63 3.34 23.65
N PHE A 278 -12.37 2.95 23.58
CA PHE A 278 -11.85 2.04 22.55
C PHE A 278 -10.77 1.09 23.06
N PHE A 279 -10.79 -0.13 22.52
CA PHE A 279 -9.64 -1.02 22.55
C PHE A 279 -8.83 -0.79 21.28
N ILE A 280 -7.54 -0.49 21.42
CA ILE A 280 -6.64 -0.22 20.30
C ILE A 280 -5.39 -1.08 20.45
N GLY A 281 -5.07 -1.83 19.38
CA GLY A 281 -3.83 -2.57 19.22
C GLY A 281 -3.13 -2.19 17.92
N TRP A 282 -1.88 -2.62 17.78
CA TRP A 282 -1.08 -2.39 16.57
C TRP A 282 -0.66 -3.73 16.00
N CYS A 283 -1.16 -4.07 14.82
CA CYS A 283 -0.75 -5.25 14.10
C CYS A 283 0.41 -4.94 13.16
N GLY A 284 1.32 -5.88 13.01
CA GLY A 284 2.35 -5.84 11.98
C GLY A 284 2.52 -7.25 11.43
N LEU A 285 3.03 -7.35 10.22
CA LEU A 285 3.63 -8.60 9.77
C LEU A 285 4.86 -8.78 10.66
N TRP A 286 4.91 -9.83 11.50
CA TRP A 286 6.04 -10.36 12.32
C TRP A 286 5.54 -10.75 13.72
N ASN A 287 6.18 -11.77 14.30
CA ASN A 287 5.91 -12.43 15.58
C ASN A 287 6.09 -11.54 16.84
N GLN A 288 5.55 -10.32 16.84
CA GLN A 288 5.46 -9.46 18.01
C GLN A 288 4.14 -9.73 18.76
N PRO A 289 4.16 -9.85 20.10
CA PRO A 289 2.94 -9.91 20.89
C PRO A 289 2.07 -8.69 20.61
N LEU A 290 0.79 -8.92 20.36
CA LEU A 290 -0.18 -7.84 20.21
C LEU A 290 -0.48 -7.26 21.59
N GLU A 291 -0.03 -6.03 21.84
CA GLU A 291 -0.47 -5.25 23.00
C GLU A 291 -1.76 -4.51 22.63
N ILE A 292 -2.87 -4.88 23.28
CA ILE A 292 -4.13 -4.11 23.23
C ILE A 292 -4.20 -3.23 24.46
N LYS A 293 -4.46 -1.95 24.24
CA LYS A 293 -4.71 -0.98 25.32
C LYS A 293 -6.13 -0.45 25.26
N HIS A 294 -6.68 -0.20 26.43
CA HIS A 294 -7.98 0.41 26.66
C HIS A 294 -7.82 1.91 26.86
N TYR A 295 -8.40 2.68 25.96
CA TYR A 295 -8.41 4.14 25.99
C TYR A 295 -9.80 4.61 26.36
N THR A 296 -9.92 5.30 27.49
CA THR A 296 -11.19 5.86 27.99
C THR A 296 -10.99 7.28 28.50
N ALA A 297 -12.11 7.96 28.78
CA ALA A 297 -12.06 9.24 29.45
C ALA A 297 -11.60 9.09 30.92
N PRO A 298 -10.89 10.09 31.49
CA PRO A 298 -10.30 11.22 30.79
C PRO A 298 -9.10 10.79 29.93
N TRP A 299 -9.04 11.29 28.70
CA TRP A 299 -8.15 10.82 27.62
C TRP A 299 -6.66 11.13 27.80
N ASN A 300 -6.33 11.85 28.88
CA ASN A 300 -4.97 12.14 29.30
C ASN A 300 -4.39 11.09 30.26
N ASN A 301 -5.19 10.13 30.70
CA ASN A 301 -4.71 9.01 31.51
C ASN A 301 -3.89 8.03 30.68
N GLU A 302 -2.96 7.35 31.35
CA GLU A 302 -2.25 6.22 30.74
C GLU A 302 -3.28 5.12 30.37
N PRO A 303 -3.30 4.64 29.12
CA PRO A 303 -4.25 3.64 28.69
C PRO A 303 -3.97 2.31 29.39
N LYS A 304 -5.03 1.60 29.79
CA LYS A 304 -4.88 0.37 30.57
C LYS A 304 -4.58 -0.80 29.65
N ASN A 305 -3.55 -1.58 29.97
CA ASN A 305 -3.29 -2.81 29.24
C ASN A 305 -4.41 -3.82 29.48
N ILE A 306 -4.90 -4.41 28.39
CA ILE A 306 -5.84 -5.51 28.44
C ILE A 306 -5.02 -6.79 28.46
N GLU A 307 -4.90 -7.39 29.65
CA GLU A 307 -4.24 -8.67 29.88
C GLU A 307 -5.08 -9.81 29.29
N LEU A 308 -5.18 -9.87 27.96
CA LEU A 308 -5.72 -11.03 27.24
C LEU A 308 -4.55 -11.86 26.73
N PRO A 309 -4.64 -13.20 26.78
CA PRO A 309 -3.60 -14.09 26.27
C PRO A 309 -3.67 -14.14 24.73
N LEU A 310 -3.35 -13.02 24.09
CA LEU A 310 -3.43 -12.86 22.65
C LEU A 310 -2.19 -13.46 22.00
N GLU A 311 -2.42 -14.28 20.99
CA GLU A 311 -1.35 -14.68 20.09
C GLU A 311 -0.88 -13.50 19.24
N GLN A 312 0.30 -13.68 18.66
CA GLN A 312 0.93 -12.71 17.77
C GLN A 312 0.12 -12.55 16.47
N ASN A 313 0.32 -11.44 15.76
CA ASN A 313 -0.28 -11.16 14.44
C ASN A 313 -1.82 -11.18 14.37
N ALA A 314 -2.52 -10.62 15.37
CA ALA A 314 -3.93 -10.29 15.20
C ALA A 314 -4.10 -9.26 14.08
N TYR A 315 -5.04 -9.47 13.18
CA TYR A 315 -5.25 -8.62 12.01
C TYR A 315 -6.63 -7.95 12.01
N VAL A 316 -7.60 -8.57 12.67
CA VAL A 316 -8.96 -8.03 12.80
C VAL A 316 -9.47 -8.25 14.22
N MET A 317 -10.23 -7.29 14.72
CA MET A 317 -10.93 -7.38 16.00
C MET A 317 -12.37 -6.93 15.83
N GLN A 318 -13.26 -7.55 16.58
CA GLN A 318 -14.65 -7.12 16.67
C GLN A 318 -15.24 -7.43 18.04
N VAL A 319 -15.96 -6.46 18.60
CA VAL A 319 -16.75 -6.65 19.82
C VAL A 319 -18.12 -7.21 19.44
N SER A 320 -18.62 -8.11 20.27
CA SER A 320 -19.91 -8.78 20.09
C SER A 320 -21.09 -7.80 20.23
N PRO A 321 -22.28 -8.10 19.67
CA PRO A 321 -23.45 -7.24 19.81
C PRO A 321 -23.84 -6.88 21.26
N SER A 322 -23.71 -7.83 22.20
CA SER A 322 -23.94 -7.58 23.62
C SER A 322 -22.81 -6.77 24.26
N GLY A 323 -21.61 -6.84 23.69
CA GLY A 323 -20.39 -6.28 24.23
C GLY A 323 -19.66 -7.21 25.21
N LYS A 324 -20.12 -8.44 25.40
CA LYS A 324 -19.49 -9.38 26.34
C LYS A 324 -18.24 -10.05 25.78
N PHE A 325 -18.17 -10.19 24.46
CA PHE A 325 -17.09 -10.94 23.81
C PHE A 325 -16.28 -10.06 22.87
N LEU A 326 -14.99 -10.37 22.79
CA LEU A 326 -14.08 -9.85 21.78
C LEU A 326 -13.64 -11.00 20.89
N THR A 327 -13.86 -10.87 19.59
CA THR A 327 -13.34 -11.78 18.58
C THR A 327 -12.09 -11.20 17.95
N VAL A 328 -11.06 -12.02 17.78
CA VAL A 328 -9.78 -11.64 17.18
C VAL A 328 -9.41 -12.64 16.10
N GLY A 329 -9.16 -12.18 14.88
CA GLY A 329 -8.67 -13.00 13.78
C GLY A 329 -7.16 -12.88 13.64
N HIS A 330 -6.46 -14.00 13.52
CA HIS A 330 -4.99 -14.07 13.41
C HIS A 330 -4.56 -14.45 11.98
N VAL A 331 -3.50 -13.81 11.50
CA VAL A 331 -2.90 -14.08 10.17
C VAL A 331 -1.52 -14.77 10.30
N SER A 332 -1.18 -15.23 11.52
CA SER A 332 0.03 -16.00 11.81
C SER A 332 -0.03 -17.44 11.31
N GLU A 333 1.03 -18.21 11.57
CA GLU A 333 1.15 -19.65 11.36
C GLU A 333 -0.04 -20.47 11.89
N SER A 334 -0.75 -19.98 12.93
CA SER A 334 -1.87 -20.69 13.54
C SER A 334 -3.20 -20.53 12.80
N LEU A 335 -3.32 -19.54 11.89
CA LEU A 335 -4.51 -19.25 11.08
C LEU A 335 -5.82 -19.52 11.84
N GLN A 336 -6.12 -18.72 12.86
CA GLN A 336 -7.23 -19.00 13.76
C GLN A 336 -7.98 -17.74 14.17
N ALA A 337 -9.20 -17.94 14.66
CA ALA A 337 -9.98 -16.92 15.32
C ALA A 337 -10.11 -17.25 16.81
N ALA A 338 -9.89 -16.25 17.66
CA ALA A 338 -10.04 -16.33 19.10
C ALA A 338 -11.31 -15.61 19.54
N VAL A 339 -11.99 -16.15 20.56
CA VAL A 339 -13.13 -15.52 21.24
C VAL A 339 -12.78 -15.37 22.71
N PHE A 340 -12.79 -14.14 23.21
CA PHE A 340 -12.48 -13.79 24.59
C PHE A 340 -13.73 -13.28 25.31
N ASP A 341 -13.86 -13.62 26.59
CA ASP A 341 -14.79 -13.00 27.52
C ASP A 341 -14.14 -11.73 28.07
N LEU A 342 -14.72 -10.56 27.76
CA LEU A 342 -14.14 -9.28 28.16
C LEU A 342 -14.28 -9.01 29.67
N GLU A 343 -15.33 -9.52 30.30
CA GLU A 343 -15.57 -9.35 31.74
C GLU A 343 -14.59 -10.22 32.54
N LYS A 344 -14.45 -11.48 32.15
CA LYS A 344 -13.57 -12.44 32.82
C LYS A 344 -12.12 -12.39 32.33
N LYS A 345 -11.83 -11.61 31.29
CA LYS A 345 -10.52 -11.50 30.62
C LYS A 345 -9.89 -12.85 30.28
N GLN A 346 -10.72 -13.79 29.83
CA GLN A 346 -10.28 -15.15 29.55
C GLN A 346 -10.58 -15.54 28.12
N LEU A 347 -9.68 -16.37 27.57
CA LEU A 347 -9.94 -17.03 26.31
C LEU A 347 -11.06 -18.07 26.49
N LEU A 348 -12.15 -17.90 25.75
CA LEU A 348 -13.24 -18.88 25.72
C LEU A 348 -12.97 -19.95 24.68
N LYS A 349 -12.50 -19.52 23.49
CA LYS A 349 -12.43 -20.42 22.35
C LYS A 349 -11.38 -19.99 21.32
N MET A 350 -10.65 -20.99 20.81
CA MET A 350 -9.90 -20.90 19.56
C MET A 350 -10.62 -21.73 18.50
N ILE A 351 -10.79 -21.15 17.31
CA ILE A 351 -11.43 -21.76 16.15
C ILE A 351 -10.40 -21.74 15.02
N PRO A 352 -9.92 -22.91 14.56
CA PRO A 352 -8.98 -22.98 13.45
C PRO A 352 -9.65 -22.51 12.16
N LEU A 353 -8.90 -21.81 11.32
CA LEU A 353 -9.31 -21.35 10.00
C LEU A 353 -8.41 -21.99 8.95
N SER A 354 -8.97 -22.22 7.76
CA SER A 354 -8.18 -22.76 6.64
C SER A 354 -7.27 -21.70 6.01
N ARG A 355 -7.55 -20.41 6.23
CA ARG A 355 -6.87 -19.25 5.61
C ARG A 355 -6.97 -18.02 6.51
N ALA A 356 -6.14 -17.04 6.22
CA ALA A 356 -6.27 -15.69 6.76
C ALA A 356 -7.67 -15.14 6.46
N THR A 357 -8.27 -14.50 7.46
CA THR A 357 -9.60 -13.91 7.37
C THR A 357 -9.50 -12.39 7.52
N ASP A 358 -10.23 -11.68 6.67
CA ASP A 358 -10.31 -10.21 6.77
C ASP A 358 -11.35 -9.77 7.80
N ILE A 359 -12.31 -10.64 8.14
CA ILE A 359 -13.42 -10.33 9.07
C ILE A 359 -13.75 -11.54 9.94
N VAL A 360 -13.92 -11.29 11.23
CA VAL A 360 -14.54 -12.21 12.20
C VAL A 360 -15.64 -11.47 12.94
N GLN A 361 -16.85 -12.02 12.96
CA GLN A 361 -18.02 -11.40 13.59
C GLN A 361 -18.89 -12.45 14.28
N LEU A 362 -19.48 -12.10 15.42
CA LEU A 362 -20.48 -12.95 16.08
C LEU A 362 -21.89 -12.70 15.53
N SER A 363 -22.69 -13.76 15.44
CA SER A 363 -24.13 -13.67 15.19
C SER A 363 -24.83 -12.82 16.25
N ALA A 364 -26.05 -12.35 15.94
CA ALA A 364 -26.84 -11.52 16.86
C ALA A 364 -27.11 -12.18 18.23
N ASN A 365 -27.24 -13.51 18.25
CA ASN A 365 -27.39 -14.31 19.48
C ASN A 365 -26.05 -14.77 20.08
N GLU A 366 -24.92 -14.44 19.46
CA GLU A 366 -23.56 -14.74 19.94
C GLU A 366 -23.25 -16.24 20.08
N GLU A 367 -23.97 -17.10 19.36
CA GLU A 367 -23.75 -18.55 19.38
C GLU A 367 -22.86 -19.04 18.22
N ILE A 368 -22.74 -18.22 17.17
CA ILE A 368 -22.03 -18.55 15.93
C ILE A 368 -20.97 -17.49 15.66
N LEU A 369 -19.72 -17.93 15.45
CA LEU A 369 -18.68 -17.13 14.85
C LEU A 369 -18.78 -17.23 13.33
N ILE A 370 -18.82 -16.08 12.67
CA ILE A 370 -18.83 -15.95 11.22
C ILE A 370 -17.47 -15.41 10.78
N SER A 371 -16.76 -16.17 9.95
CA SER A 371 -15.47 -15.78 9.39
C SER A 371 -15.57 -15.63 7.88
N ARG A 372 -15.11 -14.51 7.33
CA ARG A 372 -15.07 -14.26 5.87
C ARG A 372 -13.70 -14.60 5.32
N LEU A 373 -13.60 -15.77 4.69
CA LEU A 373 -12.45 -16.13 3.86
C LEU A 373 -12.64 -15.59 2.45
N ARG A 374 -11.60 -15.67 1.61
CA ARG A 374 -11.62 -15.08 0.27
C ARG A 374 -12.76 -15.58 -0.62
N ASP A 375 -13.16 -16.84 -0.56
CA ASP A 375 -14.14 -17.49 -1.46
C ASP A 375 -15.24 -18.26 -0.70
N GLU A 376 -15.27 -18.13 0.62
CA GLU A 376 -16.26 -18.80 1.46
C GLU A 376 -16.53 -18.03 2.75
N ILE A 377 -17.63 -18.39 3.37
CA ILE A 377 -18.05 -17.92 4.69
C ILE A 377 -18.13 -19.14 5.59
N ILE A 378 -17.32 -19.14 6.64
CA ILE A 378 -17.30 -20.23 7.63
C ILE A 378 -18.18 -19.82 8.80
N LEU A 379 -19.12 -20.71 9.15
CA LEU A 379 -19.96 -20.60 10.34
C LEU A 379 -19.47 -21.62 11.35
N SER A 380 -18.99 -21.18 12.51
CA SER A 380 -18.46 -22.06 13.55
C SER A 380 -19.24 -21.87 14.86
N SER A 381 -19.67 -22.98 15.47
CA SER A 381 -20.38 -22.94 16.75
C SER A 381 -19.39 -22.61 17.87
N ILE A 382 -19.66 -21.57 18.65
CA ILE A 382 -18.83 -21.26 19.83
C ILE A 382 -18.95 -22.35 20.88
N LYS A 383 -20.18 -22.86 21.11
CA LYS A 383 -20.47 -23.89 22.11
C LYS A 383 -19.76 -25.21 21.80
N ASN A 384 -19.85 -25.66 20.54
CA ASN A 384 -19.36 -26.97 20.14
C ASN A 384 -17.96 -26.95 19.53
N SER A 385 -17.42 -25.77 19.22
CA SER A 385 -16.07 -25.62 18.63
C SER A 385 -15.91 -26.31 17.29
N GLN A 386 -16.99 -26.39 16.52
CA GLN A 386 -17.05 -27.10 15.26
C GLN A 386 -17.63 -26.20 14.19
N ASP A 387 -17.12 -26.37 12.98
CA ASP A 387 -17.70 -25.76 11.80
C ASP A 387 -19.09 -26.34 11.60
N ILE A 388 -20.07 -25.45 11.60
CA ILE A 388 -21.47 -25.74 11.29
C ILE A 388 -21.62 -25.85 9.77
N ALA A 389 -20.99 -24.91 9.04
CA ALA A 389 -21.12 -24.81 7.60
C ALA A 389 -19.97 -24.03 6.96
N ALA A 390 -19.69 -24.37 5.70
CA ALA A 390 -18.89 -23.56 4.79
C ALA A 390 -19.74 -23.17 3.58
N ILE A 391 -20.05 -21.88 3.44
CA ILE A 391 -20.91 -21.36 2.38
C ILE A 391 -20.02 -20.77 1.29
N LYS A 392 -20.01 -21.41 0.11
CA LYS A 392 -19.30 -20.89 -1.05
C LYS A 392 -19.98 -19.62 -1.57
N VAL A 393 -19.17 -18.60 -1.80
CA VAL A 393 -19.56 -17.30 -2.35
C VAL A 393 -18.47 -16.85 -3.31
N GLY A 394 -18.72 -15.84 -4.13
CA GLY A 394 -17.69 -15.25 -4.98
C GLY A 394 -16.49 -14.74 -4.17
N HIS A 395 -15.40 -14.45 -4.88
CA HIS A 395 -14.19 -13.91 -4.25
C HIS A 395 -14.50 -12.57 -3.56
N GLY A 396 -14.18 -12.35 -2.29
CA GLY A 396 -14.48 -11.10 -1.58
C GLY A 396 -13.84 -11.08 -0.21
N SER A 397 -14.07 -10.00 0.54
CA SER A 397 -13.43 -9.76 1.84
C SER A 397 -14.31 -8.99 2.84
N LYS A 398 -15.56 -8.69 2.47
CA LYS A 398 -16.48 -7.81 3.18
C LYS A 398 -17.80 -8.51 3.42
N ILE A 399 -18.30 -8.40 4.63
CA ILE A 399 -19.62 -8.90 5.02
C ILE A 399 -20.33 -7.87 5.89
N ALA A 400 -21.65 -7.95 5.92
CA ALA A 400 -22.48 -7.31 6.94
C ALA A 400 -23.62 -8.26 7.33
N ILE A 401 -23.84 -8.43 8.63
CA ILE A 401 -24.90 -9.27 9.17
C ILE A 401 -26.13 -8.41 9.41
N HIS A 402 -27.27 -8.83 8.85
CA HIS A 402 -28.53 -8.15 9.10
C HIS A 402 -28.93 -8.37 10.58
N PRO A 403 -29.41 -7.34 11.31
CA PRO A 403 -29.66 -7.43 12.76
C PRO A 403 -30.64 -8.53 13.21
N ASN A 404 -31.54 -8.97 12.34
CA ASN A 404 -32.41 -10.12 12.62
C ASN A 404 -31.67 -11.47 12.73
N GLY A 405 -30.37 -11.52 12.44
CA GLY A 405 -29.52 -12.72 12.52
C GLY A 405 -29.79 -13.79 11.46
N ARG A 406 -30.76 -13.58 10.56
CA ARG A 406 -31.12 -14.55 9.52
C ARG A 406 -30.34 -14.33 8.24
N TYR A 407 -30.05 -13.10 7.89
CA TYR A 407 -29.41 -12.75 6.61
C TYR A 407 -28.03 -12.15 6.82
N LEU A 408 -27.15 -12.39 5.88
CA LEU A 408 -25.91 -11.63 5.73
C LEU A 408 -25.69 -11.31 4.26
N VAL A 409 -25.08 -10.15 4.03
CA VAL A 409 -24.59 -9.76 2.70
C VAL A 409 -23.09 -9.94 2.66
N ALA A 410 -22.59 -10.41 1.52
CA ALA A 410 -21.17 -10.57 1.26
C ALA A 410 -20.83 -9.89 -0.06
N ASP A 411 -19.66 -9.24 -0.12
CA ASP A 411 -19.12 -8.77 -1.38
C ASP A 411 -18.67 -9.98 -2.21
N GLU A 412 -18.86 -9.83 -3.52
CA GLU A 412 -18.20 -10.63 -4.53
C GLU A 412 -17.43 -9.66 -5.44
N ARG A 413 -16.22 -10.05 -5.83
CA ARG A 413 -15.33 -9.34 -6.76
C ARG A 413 -16.11 -9.08 -8.04
N GLU A 414 -15.65 -8.08 -8.79
CA GLU A 414 -16.38 -7.54 -9.94
C GLU A 414 -17.67 -6.78 -9.56
N SER A 415 -17.71 -6.29 -8.32
CA SER A 415 -18.75 -5.40 -7.82
C SER A 415 -20.14 -6.05 -7.84
N LYS A 416 -20.20 -7.23 -7.22
CA LYS A 416 -21.41 -8.00 -6.97
C LYS A 416 -21.64 -8.13 -5.47
N LEU A 417 -22.88 -8.36 -5.07
CA LEU A 417 -23.30 -8.54 -3.68
C LEU A 417 -24.13 -9.81 -3.56
N ALA A 418 -23.64 -10.77 -2.77
CA ALA A 418 -24.36 -12.00 -2.45
C ALA A 418 -25.22 -11.80 -1.20
N ILE A 419 -26.47 -12.31 -1.25
CA ILE A 419 -27.35 -12.41 -0.10
C ILE A 419 -27.37 -13.86 0.35
N VAL A 420 -27.06 -14.11 1.62
CA VAL A 420 -26.99 -15.44 2.23
C VAL A 420 -28.06 -15.56 3.31
N ASP A 421 -28.82 -16.65 3.30
CA ASP A 421 -29.70 -17.03 4.41
C ASP A 421 -28.93 -17.96 5.34
N LEU A 422 -28.64 -17.50 6.56
CA LEU A 422 -27.85 -18.21 7.57
C LEU A 422 -28.60 -19.41 8.16
N ASN A 423 -29.93 -19.46 8.10
CA ASN A 423 -30.69 -20.62 8.55
C ASN A 423 -30.59 -21.76 7.54
N THR A 424 -30.70 -21.44 6.25
CA THR A 424 -30.59 -22.45 5.18
C THR A 424 -29.14 -22.69 4.74
N GLN A 425 -28.21 -21.83 5.16
CA GLN A 425 -26.78 -21.84 4.84
C GLN A 425 -26.53 -21.80 3.33
N LYS A 426 -27.33 -21.01 2.61
CA LYS A 426 -27.28 -20.91 1.14
C LYS A 426 -27.25 -19.47 0.68
N VAL A 427 -26.52 -19.25 -0.42
CA VAL A 427 -26.65 -18.04 -1.22
C VAL A 427 -28.03 -18.02 -1.86
N ILE A 428 -28.84 -17.02 -1.51
CA ILE A 428 -30.19 -16.83 -2.04
C ILE A 428 -30.12 -16.24 -3.45
N LYS A 429 -29.28 -15.21 -3.61
CA LYS A 429 -29.09 -14.49 -4.88
C LYS A 429 -27.81 -13.66 -4.86
N VAL A 430 -27.36 -13.29 -6.06
CA VAL A 430 -26.25 -12.35 -6.28
C VAL A 430 -26.74 -11.19 -7.13
N LEU A 431 -26.44 -9.97 -6.70
CA LEU A 431 -26.87 -8.73 -7.33
C LEU A 431 -25.65 -7.95 -7.84
N SER A 432 -25.68 -7.50 -9.09
CA SER A 432 -24.67 -6.58 -9.60
C SER A 432 -24.88 -5.16 -9.06
N THR A 433 -23.79 -4.46 -8.78
CA THR A 433 -23.79 -3.00 -8.52
C THR A 433 -24.03 -2.21 -9.81
N ALA A 434 -24.11 -0.88 -9.69
CA ALA A 434 -24.25 0.01 -10.84
C ALA A 434 -23.01 -0.07 -11.74
N ALA A 435 -23.25 -0.23 -13.05
CA ALA A 435 -22.20 -0.12 -14.06
C ALA A 435 -21.77 1.35 -14.20
N LEU A 436 -20.48 1.57 -14.41
CA LEU A 436 -19.93 2.90 -14.63
C LEU A 436 -19.88 3.21 -16.13
N ASP A 437 -20.25 4.44 -16.50
CA ASP A 437 -20.21 4.88 -17.89
C ASP A 437 -18.76 5.18 -18.31
N LYS A 438 -18.17 4.27 -19.08
CA LYS A 438 -16.82 4.38 -19.63
C LYS A 438 -16.61 5.63 -20.48
N LYS A 439 -17.64 6.07 -21.21
CA LYS A 439 -17.57 7.28 -22.05
C LYS A 439 -17.57 8.53 -21.17
N ALA A 440 -18.44 8.58 -20.16
CA ALA A 440 -18.46 9.68 -19.20
C ALA A 440 -17.15 9.76 -18.39
N TRP A 441 -16.62 8.61 -17.98
CA TRP A 441 -15.32 8.52 -17.31
C TRP A 441 -14.19 9.05 -18.19
N ARG A 442 -14.05 8.57 -19.44
CA ARG A 442 -13.03 9.06 -20.39
C ARG A 442 -13.12 10.57 -20.58
N ALA A 443 -14.33 11.08 -20.82
CA ALA A 443 -14.54 12.51 -20.98
C ALA A 443 -14.13 13.31 -19.72
N SER A 444 -14.33 12.75 -18.53
CA SER A 444 -13.90 13.36 -17.27
C SER A 444 -12.37 13.35 -17.10
N VAL A 445 -11.71 12.27 -17.49
CA VAL A 445 -10.22 12.18 -17.50
C VAL A 445 -9.62 13.16 -18.50
N GLU A 446 -10.18 13.25 -19.71
CA GLU A 446 -9.73 14.18 -20.76
C GLU A 446 -9.83 15.65 -20.31
N ARG A 447 -10.83 15.99 -19.48
CA ARG A 447 -10.97 17.32 -18.88
C ARG A 447 -10.07 17.56 -17.67
N GLY A 448 -9.34 16.56 -17.19
CA GLY A 448 -8.60 16.66 -15.93
C GLY A 448 -9.52 16.80 -14.72
N GLU A 449 -10.71 16.18 -14.75
CA GLU A 449 -11.71 16.16 -13.66
C GLU A 449 -11.87 14.78 -13.01
N GLY A 450 -11.63 13.70 -13.76
CA GLY A 450 -11.85 12.31 -13.33
C GLY A 450 -10.65 11.60 -12.69
N VAL A 451 -10.94 10.43 -12.10
CA VAL A 451 -9.93 9.49 -11.62
C VAL A 451 -9.21 8.82 -12.79
N ASN A 452 -7.91 8.56 -12.66
CA ASN A 452 -7.11 8.00 -13.76
C ASN A 452 -7.38 6.49 -14.00
N ALA A 453 -7.91 5.78 -13.00
CA ALA A 453 -8.27 4.38 -13.10
C ALA A 453 -9.76 4.19 -13.40
N PHE A 454 -10.10 3.21 -14.25
CA PHE A 454 -11.48 2.83 -14.54
C PHE A 454 -11.78 1.42 -14.06
N HIS A 455 -12.93 1.27 -13.44
CA HIS A 455 -13.58 -0.01 -13.21
C HIS A 455 -14.93 0.01 -13.92
N ASP A 456 -15.35 -1.11 -14.50
CA ASP A 456 -16.64 -1.20 -15.19
C ASP A 456 -17.84 -1.08 -14.23
N SER A 457 -17.60 -1.12 -12.92
CA SER A 457 -18.60 -1.12 -11.86
C SER A 457 -18.07 -0.51 -10.57
N ASP A 458 -18.99 -0.03 -9.72
CA ASP A 458 -18.66 0.63 -8.44
C ASP A 458 -18.33 -0.41 -7.35
N ILE A 459 -17.09 -0.40 -6.86
CA ILE A 459 -16.55 -1.43 -5.96
C ILE A 459 -16.96 -1.16 -4.51
N ILE A 460 -17.47 -2.18 -3.82
CA ILE A 460 -17.77 -2.15 -2.39
C ILE A 460 -16.47 -2.27 -1.59
N VAL A 461 -16.23 -1.32 -0.69
CA VAL A 461 -15.08 -1.27 0.21
C VAL A 461 -15.46 -1.67 1.64
N LYS A 462 -16.66 -1.27 2.09
CA LYS A 462 -17.21 -1.61 3.41
C LYS A 462 -18.74 -1.69 3.33
N MET A 463 -19.33 -2.56 4.15
CA MET A 463 -20.78 -2.65 4.35
C MET A 463 -21.11 -2.67 5.84
N ASP A 464 -22.29 -2.16 6.17
CA ASP A 464 -22.92 -2.32 7.48
C ASP A 464 -24.45 -2.15 7.40
N PHE A 465 -25.18 -2.56 8.42
CA PHE A 465 -26.63 -2.37 8.52
C PHE A 465 -26.99 -1.31 9.56
N SER A 466 -28.13 -0.64 9.35
CA SER A 466 -28.77 0.09 10.44
C SER A 466 -29.22 -0.89 11.55
N PRO A 467 -29.27 -0.48 12.83
CA PRO A 467 -29.66 -1.37 13.93
C PRO A 467 -31.07 -1.97 13.80
N ASP A 468 -31.98 -1.29 13.11
CA ASP A 468 -33.33 -1.77 12.79
C ASP A 468 -33.38 -2.69 11.57
N GLY A 469 -32.26 -2.86 10.85
CA GLY A 469 -32.14 -3.67 9.64
C GLY A 469 -32.80 -3.07 8.40
N ARG A 470 -33.33 -1.84 8.48
CA ARG A 470 -34.03 -1.20 7.37
C ARG A 470 -33.08 -0.83 6.23
N TRP A 471 -31.86 -0.40 6.56
CA TRP A 471 -30.90 0.15 5.61
C TRP A 471 -29.65 -0.72 5.53
N LEU A 472 -29.20 -0.97 4.30
CA LEU A 472 -27.84 -1.41 4.02
C LEU A 472 -27.00 -0.20 3.61
N PHE A 473 -25.90 0.02 4.32
CA PHE A 473 -24.91 1.04 4.02
C PHE A 473 -23.74 0.41 3.27
N CYS A 474 -23.31 1.05 2.18
CA CYS A 474 -22.13 0.64 1.44
C CYS A 474 -21.18 1.82 1.27
N ALA A 475 -19.96 1.69 1.79
CA ALA A 475 -18.83 2.50 1.34
C ALA A 475 -18.34 1.92 0.01
N MET A 476 -18.30 2.74 -1.02
CA MET A 476 -17.91 2.39 -2.37
C MET A 476 -16.65 3.17 -2.76
N ALA A 477 -16.00 2.77 -3.86
CA ALA A 477 -14.85 3.51 -4.38
C ALA A 477 -15.19 4.99 -4.62
N GLN A 478 -16.39 5.32 -5.10
CA GLN A 478 -16.76 6.69 -5.46
C GLN A 478 -17.69 7.39 -4.44
N GLY A 479 -17.80 6.90 -3.22
CA GLY A 479 -18.65 7.51 -2.19
C GLY A 479 -19.43 6.50 -1.38
N VAL A 480 -20.48 6.97 -0.71
CA VAL A 480 -21.42 6.11 0.03
C VAL A 480 -22.75 5.94 -0.69
N ARG A 481 -23.37 4.78 -0.48
CA ARG A 481 -24.71 4.43 -0.96
C ARG A 481 -25.52 3.84 0.19
N VAL A 482 -26.79 4.23 0.28
CA VAL A 482 -27.74 3.72 1.27
C VAL A 482 -28.90 3.09 0.51
N PHE A 483 -29.20 1.83 0.82
CA PHE A 483 -30.21 1.06 0.12
C PHE A 483 -31.28 0.56 1.09
N GLU A 484 -32.54 0.56 0.66
CA GLU A 484 -33.62 -0.08 1.42
C GLU A 484 -33.49 -1.60 1.35
N TRP A 485 -33.43 -2.26 2.52
CA TRP A 485 -33.22 -3.69 2.58
C TRP A 485 -34.34 -4.49 1.88
N ASN A 486 -35.59 -4.06 2.01
CA ASN A 486 -36.73 -4.73 1.36
C ASN A 486 -36.65 -4.64 -0.18
N GLU A 487 -36.15 -3.52 -0.72
CA GLU A 487 -35.95 -3.36 -2.15
C GLU A 487 -34.79 -4.21 -2.66
N ILE A 488 -33.67 -4.26 -1.91
CA ILE A 488 -32.56 -5.18 -2.19
C ILE A 488 -33.06 -6.63 -2.22
N PHE A 489 -33.80 -7.02 -1.18
CA PHE A 489 -34.29 -8.39 -1.05
C PHE A 489 -35.30 -8.76 -2.14
N SER A 490 -36.08 -7.80 -2.63
CA SER A 490 -37.03 -8.00 -3.74
C SER A 490 -36.38 -7.95 -5.13
N SER A 491 -35.17 -7.39 -5.22
CA SER A 491 -34.43 -7.27 -6.47
C SER A 491 -33.99 -8.64 -7.01
N LYS A 492 -33.96 -8.76 -8.35
CA LYS A 492 -33.65 -10.03 -9.03
C LYS A 492 -32.17 -10.18 -9.37
N THR A 493 -31.58 -9.19 -10.04
CA THR A 493 -30.24 -9.32 -10.64
C THR A 493 -29.33 -8.11 -10.40
N LYS A 494 -29.88 -6.97 -10.00
CA LYS A 494 -29.14 -5.72 -9.78
C LYS A 494 -29.55 -5.11 -8.45
N LEU A 495 -28.64 -4.39 -7.81
CA LEU A 495 -29.01 -3.54 -6.68
C LEU A 495 -30.03 -2.47 -7.15
N PRO A 496 -31.00 -2.10 -6.30
CA PRO A 496 -31.88 -0.98 -6.58
C PRO A 496 -31.09 0.34 -6.62
N LEU A 497 -31.75 1.42 -6.99
CA LEU A 497 -31.16 2.75 -6.82
C LEU A 497 -30.96 3.03 -5.32
N PRO A 498 -29.86 3.71 -4.93
CA PRO A 498 -29.70 4.12 -3.55
C PRO A 498 -30.80 5.13 -3.19
N VAL A 499 -31.35 4.99 -1.98
CA VAL A 499 -32.30 5.97 -1.42
C VAL A 499 -31.58 7.29 -1.16
N VAL A 500 -30.34 7.21 -0.67
CA VAL A 500 -29.47 8.36 -0.46
C VAL A 500 -28.03 7.99 -0.84
N ALA A 501 -27.29 8.93 -1.41
CA ALA A 501 -25.88 8.77 -1.75
C ALA A 501 -25.10 10.07 -1.52
N SER A 502 -23.79 9.93 -1.27
CA SER A 502 -22.84 11.05 -1.26
C SER A 502 -21.57 10.62 -1.98
N SER A 503 -21.00 11.50 -2.80
CA SER A 503 -19.78 11.22 -3.56
C SER A 503 -18.50 11.52 -2.77
N SER A 504 -17.44 10.77 -3.05
CA SER A 504 -16.08 11.11 -2.61
C SER A 504 -15.48 12.24 -3.44
N GLU A 505 -14.52 12.95 -2.86
CA GLU A 505 -13.71 13.93 -3.59
C GLU A 505 -12.56 13.26 -4.32
N VAL A 506 -12.17 13.82 -5.47
CA VAL A 506 -10.98 13.37 -6.20
C VAL A 506 -9.74 14.03 -5.60
N VAL A 507 -8.81 13.21 -5.12
CA VAL A 507 -7.50 13.63 -4.63
C VAL A 507 -6.47 13.49 -5.75
N THR A 508 -5.59 14.48 -5.86
CA THR A 508 -4.47 14.49 -6.81
C THR A 508 -3.15 14.36 -6.04
N PHE A 509 -2.27 13.45 -6.47
CA PHE A 509 -1.00 13.17 -5.80
C PHE A 509 0.09 12.72 -6.80
N GLY A 510 1.36 12.89 -6.42
CA GLY A 510 2.51 12.51 -7.24
C GLY A 510 2.74 13.40 -8.47
N ASP A 511 3.87 13.15 -9.15
CA ASP A 511 4.25 13.75 -10.42
C ASP A 511 4.73 12.62 -11.37
N PRO A 512 4.05 12.35 -12.51
CA PRO A 512 2.85 13.02 -13.00
C PRO A 512 1.64 12.84 -12.06
N PRO A 513 0.66 13.77 -12.12
CA PRO A 513 -0.48 13.78 -11.20
C PRO A 513 -1.36 12.53 -11.37
N ASN A 514 -1.37 11.70 -10.34
CA ASN A 514 -2.32 10.61 -10.17
C ASN A 514 -3.58 11.11 -9.48
N ARG A 515 -4.75 10.66 -9.96
CA ARG A 515 -6.05 11.14 -9.48
C ARG A 515 -6.92 9.98 -9.06
N MET A 516 -7.37 10.00 -7.81
CA MET A 516 -8.13 8.91 -7.20
C MET A 516 -9.20 9.46 -6.26
N ALA A 517 -10.32 8.77 -6.16
CA ALA A 517 -11.34 8.97 -5.14
C ALA A 517 -11.58 7.62 -4.46
N ARG A 518 -11.69 7.61 -3.13
CA ARG A 518 -11.93 6.38 -2.38
C ARG A 518 -12.60 6.67 -1.05
N THR A 519 -13.79 6.13 -0.82
CA THR A 519 -14.34 5.98 0.55
C THR A 519 -13.81 4.66 1.12
N TYR A 520 -13.28 4.70 2.34
CA TYR A 520 -12.68 3.52 2.98
C TYR A 520 -13.60 2.88 4.04
N ASP A 521 -14.25 3.68 4.87
CA ASP A 521 -15.04 3.18 6.00
C ASP A 521 -16.29 4.05 6.24
N ILE A 522 -17.21 3.49 7.03
CA ILE A 522 -18.48 4.10 7.42
C ILE A 522 -18.78 3.78 8.89
N ALA A 523 -19.52 4.66 9.57
CA ALA A 523 -20.16 4.36 10.86
C ALA A 523 -21.47 5.11 10.98
N PHE A 524 -22.42 4.56 11.74
CA PHE A 524 -23.77 5.08 11.80
C PHE A 524 -24.10 5.62 13.20
N ASP A 525 -24.42 6.92 13.27
CA ASP A 525 -25.08 7.51 14.41
C ASP A 525 -26.59 7.27 14.27
N TRP A 526 -27.05 6.21 14.94
CA TRP A 526 -28.45 5.80 14.90
C TRP A 526 -29.38 6.75 15.66
N GLN A 527 -28.87 7.54 16.62
CA GLN A 527 -29.68 8.51 17.36
C GLN A 527 -30.02 9.73 16.50
N ARG A 528 -29.05 10.19 15.71
CA ARG A 528 -29.20 11.35 14.81
C ARG A 528 -29.63 10.97 13.40
N ASN A 529 -29.67 9.66 13.09
CA ASN A 529 -29.95 9.13 11.75
C ASN A 529 -28.95 9.68 10.71
N VAL A 530 -27.67 9.65 11.07
CA VAL A 530 -26.56 10.19 10.29
C VAL A 530 -25.55 9.10 10.00
N LEU A 531 -25.22 8.92 8.72
CA LEU A 531 -24.14 8.04 8.28
C LEU A 531 -22.86 8.85 8.13
N LEU A 532 -21.82 8.48 8.87
CA LEU A 532 -20.47 9.00 8.71
C LEU A 532 -19.72 8.20 7.66
N SER A 533 -18.83 8.88 6.93
CA SER A 533 -17.94 8.27 5.95
C SER A 533 -16.58 8.96 5.96
N CYS A 534 -15.54 8.20 5.64
CA CYS A 534 -14.18 8.71 5.53
C CYS A 534 -13.49 8.18 4.28
N GLY A 535 -12.48 8.89 3.82
CA GLY A 535 -11.85 8.60 2.54
C GLY A 535 -10.46 9.16 2.37
N LEU A 536 -9.97 9.00 1.14
CA LEU A 536 -8.68 9.46 0.65
C LEU A 536 -8.49 10.97 0.82
N GLU A 537 -9.58 11.74 0.78
CA GLU A 537 -9.57 13.19 0.87
C GLU A 537 -9.22 13.76 2.26
N GLY A 538 -9.04 12.89 3.25
CA GLY A 538 -8.71 13.28 4.62
C GLY A 538 -9.84 14.04 5.32
N LYS A 539 -11.09 13.71 4.98
CA LYS A 539 -12.30 14.28 5.56
C LYS A 539 -13.18 13.19 6.15
N VAL A 540 -13.87 13.53 7.23
CA VAL A 540 -15.04 12.80 7.72
C VAL A 540 -16.27 13.58 7.30
N LYS A 541 -17.13 12.94 6.50
CA LYS A 541 -18.39 13.50 6.00
C LYS A 541 -19.56 12.87 6.74
N SER A 542 -20.58 13.66 7.02
CA SER A 542 -21.86 13.19 7.57
C SER A 542 -22.94 13.30 6.52
N LEU A 543 -23.72 12.24 6.34
CA LEU A 543 -24.88 12.17 5.46
C LEU A 543 -26.14 11.98 6.31
N ASN A 544 -27.03 12.97 6.30
CA ASN A 544 -28.33 12.87 6.96
C ASN A 544 -29.26 11.99 6.10
N LEU A 545 -29.72 10.86 6.66
CA LEU A 545 -30.52 9.90 5.88
C LEU A 545 -31.96 10.36 5.62
N ALA A 546 -32.47 11.33 6.39
CA ALA A 546 -33.81 11.87 6.19
C ALA A 546 -33.85 12.95 5.10
N THR A 547 -32.84 13.81 5.04
CA THR A 547 -32.80 14.93 4.07
C THR A 547 -31.95 14.64 2.84
N GLY A 548 -31.05 13.66 2.93
CA GLY A 548 -30.03 13.39 1.92
C GLY A 548 -28.88 14.40 1.90
N GLU A 549 -28.86 15.34 2.83
CA GLU A 549 -27.83 16.37 2.92
C GLU A 549 -26.49 15.78 3.40
N SER A 550 -25.42 16.11 2.68
CA SER A 550 -24.05 15.72 3.01
C SER A 550 -23.23 16.95 3.39
N LYS A 551 -22.58 16.92 4.54
CA LYS A 551 -21.69 17.99 5.03
C LYS A 551 -20.33 17.43 5.47
N VAL A 552 -19.28 18.24 5.37
CA VAL A 552 -17.98 17.91 5.97
C VAL A 552 -18.07 18.18 7.47
N LEU A 553 -17.89 17.13 8.27
CA LEU A 553 -17.92 17.22 9.73
C LEU A 553 -16.54 17.57 10.29
N LEU A 554 -15.49 16.98 9.71
CA LEU A 554 -14.11 17.15 10.11
C LEU A 554 -13.21 17.09 8.88
N GLU A 555 -12.30 18.06 8.74
CA GLU A 555 -11.18 17.99 7.80
C GLU A 555 -9.90 17.83 8.63
N LEU A 556 -9.17 16.74 8.41
CA LEU A 556 -7.96 16.47 9.18
C LEU A 556 -6.86 17.45 8.77
N PRO A 557 -6.14 18.07 9.72
CA PRO A 557 -4.95 18.85 9.42
C PRO A 557 -3.96 18.04 8.56
N GLY A 558 -3.48 18.62 7.48
CA GLY A 558 -2.61 17.95 6.50
C GLY A 558 -3.33 17.01 5.53
N LYS A 559 -4.66 16.90 5.57
CA LYS A 559 -5.48 16.07 4.68
C LYS A 559 -5.04 14.59 4.65
N LEU A 560 -4.65 14.06 5.81
CA LEU A 560 -4.26 12.66 5.97
C LEU A 560 -5.40 11.74 5.57
N ALA A 561 -5.15 10.79 4.66
CA ALA A 561 -6.16 9.83 4.23
C ALA A 561 -6.69 9.03 5.41
N VAL A 562 -8.01 9.06 5.63
CA VAL A 562 -8.65 8.34 6.73
C VAL A 562 -9.16 7.00 6.21
N ILE A 563 -8.55 5.92 6.68
CA ILE A 563 -8.80 4.55 6.19
C ILE A 563 -9.80 3.78 7.04
N GLN A 564 -10.00 4.17 8.30
CA GLN A 564 -11.00 3.57 9.18
C GLN A 564 -11.63 4.62 10.07
N LEU A 565 -12.89 4.41 10.42
CA LEU A 565 -13.61 5.25 11.37
C LEU A 565 -14.52 4.38 12.26
N LYS A 566 -14.56 4.68 13.56
CA LYS A 566 -15.42 4.00 14.54
C LYS A 566 -16.05 5.01 15.49
N LEU A 567 -17.33 4.81 15.80
CA LEU A 567 -17.99 5.53 16.87
C LEU A 567 -17.94 4.71 18.15
N SER A 568 -17.74 5.37 19.30
CA SER A 568 -17.93 4.75 20.60
C SER A 568 -19.42 4.38 20.77
N ARG A 569 -19.71 3.39 21.61
CA ARG A 569 -21.08 2.87 21.76
C ARG A 569 -22.06 3.91 22.29
N ASP A 570 -21.58 4.81 23.14
CA ASP A 570 -22.32 5.95 23.69
C ASP A 570 -22.47 7.11 22.70
N LEU A 571 -21.88 7.01 21.49
CA LEU A 571 -21.86 8.04 20.46
C LEU A 571 -21.28 9.37 20.97
N ALA A 572 -20.34 9.31 21.92
CA ALA A 572 -19.66 10.49 22.43
C ALA A 572 -18.33 10.77 21.72
N THR A 573 -17.68 9.72 21.22
CA THR A 573 -16.30 9.77 20.71
C THR A 573 -16.22 9.14 19.32
N LEU A 574 -15.40 9.75 18.45
CA LEU A 574 -15.08 9.24 17.13
C LEU A 574 -13.59 8.85 17.09
N CYS A 575 -13.30 7.63 16.68
CA CYS A 575 -11.94 7.16 16.41
C CYS A 575 -11.69 7.16 14.90
N THR A 576 -10.57 7.72 14.45
CA THR A 576 -10.13 7.69 13.06
C THR A 576 -8.74 7.06 12.96
N HIS A 577 -8.54 6.20 11.96
CA HIS A 577 -7.21 5.72 11.57
C HIS A 577 -6.81 6.42 10.29
N SER A 578 -5.67 7.10 10.32
CA SER A 578 -5.17 7.90 9.21
C SER A 578 -3.79 7.43 8.78
N MET A 579 -3.52 7.45 7.48
CA MET A 579 -2.19 7.14 6.95
C MET A 579 -1.49 8.43 6.54
N ALA A 580 -0.34 8.70 7.17
CA ALA A 580 0.57 9.71 6.67
C ALA A 580 1.24 9.21 5.39
N ASP A 581 1.43 10.10 4.42
CA ASP A 581 2.26 9.84 3.24
C ASP A 581 1.85 8.57 2.47
N MET A 582 0.53 8.30 2.36
CA MET A 582 -0.03 7.09 1.73
C MET A 582 0.49 6.84 0.30
N PHE A 583 0.88 7.89 -0.41
CA PHE A 583 1.37 7.83 -1.78
C PHE A 583 2.89 7.92 -1.90
N GLU A 584 3.59 8.17 -0.80
CA GLU A 584 5.03 8.08 -0.79
C GLU A 584 5.44 6.60 -0.77
N ARG A 585 6.58 6.29 -1.38
CA ARG A 585 7.06 4.90 -1.51
C ARG A 585 7.32 4.30 -0.13
N ARG A 586 7.88 5.10 0.80
CA ARG A 586 7.87 4.79 2.23
C ARG A 586 6.55 5.28 2.80
N GLN A 587 5.62 4.35 2.95
CA GLN A 587 4.38 4.65 3.66
C GLN A 587 4.71 5.16 5.07
N GLY A 588 4.17 6.33 5.40
CA GLY A 588 4.31 6.94 6.71
C GLY A 588 3.64 6.12 7.81
N SER A 589 3.82 6.52 9.06
CA SER A 589 3.17 5.86 10.19
C SER A 589 1.64 6.02 10.11
N CYS A 590 0.92 4.95 10.47
CA CYS A 590 -0.48 5.08 10.80
C CYS A 590 -0.66 5.88 12.10
N ILE A 591 -1.68 6.73 12.12
CA ILE A 591 -2.03 7.59 13.25
C ILE A 591 -3.47 7.28 13.65
N VAL A 592 -3.69 7.00 14.93
CA VAL A 592 -5.03 6.88 15.51
C VAL A 592 -5.36 8.16 16.24
N GLN A 593 -6.53 8.74 15.97
CA GLN A 593 -6.99 9.97 16.59
C GLN A 593 -8.37 9.76 17.20
N LEU A 594 -8.55 10.22 18.44
CA LEU A 594 -9.82 10.20 19.15
C LEU A 594 -10.36 11.63 19.21
N TRP A 595 -11.61 11.80 18.79
CA TRP A 595 -12.27 13.09 18.61
C TRP A 595 -13.53 13.18 19.46
N ASN A 596 -13.81 14.36 20.00
CA ASN A 596 -15.05 14.66 20.71
C ASN A 596 -16.19 14.79 19.70
N TYR A 597 -16.88 13.68 19.44
CA TYR A 597 -17.89 13.62 18.39
C TYR A 597 -19.09 14.52 18.71
N LEU A 598 -19.48 14.64 19.98
CA LEU A 598 -20.58 15.53 20.39
C LEU A 598 -20.30 17.00 20.11
N ALA A 599 -19.03 17.41 20.19
CA ALA A 599 -18.64 18.78 19.88
C ALA A 599 -18.53 19.04 18.36
N LEU A 600 -18.48 18.00 17.53
CA LEU A 600 -18.40 18.14 16.08
C LEU A 600 -19.78 18.27 15.41
N VAL A 601 -20.83 17.66 15.95
CA VAL A 601 -22.13 17.43 15.26
C VAL A 601 -23.11 18.58 15.25
#